data_AF-A0A2V1JTI5-F1
#
_entry.id   AF-A0A2V1JTI5-F1
#
_cell.length_a   1.000
_cell.length_b   1.000
_cell.length_c   1.000
_cell.angle_alpha   90.00
_cell.angle_beta   90.00
_cell.angle_gamma   90.00
#
_symmetry.space_group_name_H-M   'P 1'
#
loop_
_entity.id
_entity.type
_entity.pdbx_description
1 polymer ?
#
loop_
_entity_poly.entity_id
_entity_poly.type
_entity_poly.pdbx_seq_one_letter_code
_entity_poly.pdbx_strand_id
1 'polypeptide(L)'
;MNDVNNITCEIAHKVQETEEEFIFSTLCNHIQEKYEIIVEKKELYAAIELIRKLRENGIDIYQLQSKANSDTKSYAKGYTNGYSSGYASAMNDVTRFAEQRKRIEEEEEE
;
A
#
# COMPACT_ATOMS: atom_id res chain seq x y z
N MET A 1 28.28 -37.25 -20.45
CA MET A 1 27.37 -37.84 -19.45
C MET A 1 27.14 -36.88 -18.27
N ASN A 2 27.14 -35.56 -18.52
CA ASN A 2 27.12 -34.51 -17.48
C ASN A 2 25.89 -33.59 -17.57
N ASP A 3 25.27 -33.43 -18.75
CA ASP A 3 24.15 -32.49 -18.91
C ASP A 3 22.83 -33.00 -18.31
N VAL A 4 22.56 -34.30 -18.44
CA VAL A 4 21.36 -34.94 -17.84
C VAL A 4 21.42 -34.88 -16.32
N ASN A 5 22.60 -35.07 -15.72
CA ASN A 5 22.78 -34.94 -14.27
C ASN A 5 22.57 -33.50 -13.79
N ASN A 6 22.96 -32.49 -14.59
CA ASN A 6 22.79 -31.10 -14.23
C ASN A 6 21.30 -30.68 -14.29
N ILE A 7 20.57 -31.13 -15.30
CA ILE A 7 19.11 -30.93 -15.42
C ILE A 7 18.38 -31.66 -14.29
N THR A 8 18.80 -32.89 -13.98
CA THR A 8 18.19 -33.66 -12.88
C THR A 8 18.49 -33.03 -11.53
N CYS A 9 19.66 -32.42 -11.33
CA CYS A 9 19.99 -31.66 -10.13
C CYS A 9 19.23 -30.34 -10.03
N GLU A 10 19.03 -29.60 -11.13
CA GLU A 10 18.18 -28.39 -11.13
C GLU A 10 16.71 -28.73 -10.85
N ILE A 11 16.20 -29.80 -11.46
CA ILE A 11 14.85 -30.31 -11.17
C ILE A 11 14.79 -30.79 -9.72
N ALA A 12 15.80 -31.51 -9.21
CA ALA A 12 15.85 -31.97 -7.82
C ALA A 12 15.97 -30.83 -6.80
N HIS A 13 16.71 -29.75 -7.12
CA HIS A 13 16.80 -28.55 -6.29
C HIS A 13 15.50 -27.74 -6.30
N LYS A 14 14.82 -27.67 -7.45
CA LYS A 14 13.43 -27.16 -7.52
C LYS A 14 12.46 -28.05 -6.75
N VAL A 15 12.68 -29.36 -6.74
CA VAL A 15 11.93 -30.36 -5.97
C VAL A 15 12.33 -30.37 -4.47
N GLN A 16 13.35 -29.61 -4.09
CA GLN A 16 13.70 -29.34 -2.69
C GLN A 16 12.90 -28.15 -2.12
N GLU A 17 11.96 -27.60 -2.88
CA GLU A 17 10.83 -26.90 -2.27
C GLU A 17 9.97 -27.94 -1.54
N THR A 18 9.70 -27.71 -0.25
CA THR A 18 8.69 -28.52 0.45
C THR A 18 7.34 -28.31 -0.23
N GLU A 19 6.45 -29.31 -0.19
CA GLU A 19 5.10 -29.19 -0.77
C GLU A 19 4.38 -27.90 -0.31
N GLU A 20 4.60 -27.51 0.94
CA GLU A 20 4.11 -26.26 1.53
C GLU A 20 4.70 -25.01 0.86
N GLU A 21 6.00 -24.99 0.57
CA GLU A 21 6.66 -23.87 -0.09
C GLU A 21 6.24 -23.76 -1.54
N PHE A 22 6.06 -24.89 -2.23
CA PHE A 22 5.51 -24.94 -3.59
C PHE A 22 4.07 -24.40 -3.66
N ILE A 23 3.21 -24.79 -2.72
CA ILE A 23 1.83 -24.29 -2.65
C ILE A 23 1.83 -22.78 -2.38
N PHE A 24 2.65 -22.33 -1.42
CA PHE A 24 2.74 -20.92 -1.06
C PHE A 24 3.26 -20.07 -2.23
N SER A 25 4.36 -20.47 -2.87
CA SER A 25 4.93 -19.75 -4.01
C SER A 25 3.96 -19.69 -5.18
N THR A 26 3.24 -20.78 -5.46
CA THR A 26 2.20 -20.82 -6.51
C THR A 26 1.07 -19.82 -6.24
N LEU A 27 0.57 -19.75 -5.01
CA LEU A 27 -0.49 -18.81 -4.63
C LEU A 27 -0.01 -17.36 -4.71
N CYS A 28 1.19 -17.07 -4.20
CA CYS A 28 1.77 -15.73 -4.25
C CYS A 28 2.00 -15.26 -5.69
N ASN A 29 2.54 -16.12 -6.56
CA ASN A 29 2.72 -15.81 -7.98
C ASN A 29 1.38 -15.47 -8.64
N HIS A 30 0.34 -16.27 -8.41
CA HIS A 30 -0.99 -15.99 -8.96
C HIS A 30 -1.56 -14.65 -8.48
N ILE A 31 -1.43 -14.37 -7.18
CA ILE A 31 -1.95 -13.14 -6.58
C ILE A 31 -1.19 -11.92 -7.10
N GLN A 32 0.14 -12.00 -7.18
CA GLN A 32 0.98 -10.94 -7.69
C GLN A 32 0.69 -10.64 -9.17
N GLU A 33 0.56 -11.68 -10.01
CA GLU A 33 0.28 -11.52 -11.44
C GLU A 33 -1.12 -10.93 -11.71
N LYS A 34 -2.12 -11.33 -10.93
CA LYS A 34 -3.52 -10.95 -11.17
C LYS A 34 -3.94 -9.66 -10.48
N TYR A 35 -3.38 -9.38 -9.31
CA TYR A 35 -3.85 -8.33 -8.42
C TYR A 35 -2.75 -7.35 -7.97
N GLU A 36 -1.49 -7.59 -8.35
CA GLU A 36 -0.32 -6.78 -7.95
C GLU A 36 -0.14 -6.71 -6.42
N ILE A 37 -0.59 -7.74 -5.70
CA ILE A 37 -0.44 -7.83 -4.24
C ILE A 37 0.74 -8.75 -3.94
N ILE A 38 1.66 -8.28 -3.10
CA ILE A 38 2.74 -9.08 -2.50
C ILE A 38 2.29 -9.46 -1.09
N VAL A 39 2.43 -10.74 -0.74
CA VAL A 39 1.99 -11.28 0.56
C VAL A 39 3.08 -12.17 1.13
N GLU A 40 3.44 -11.97 2.40
CA GLU A 40 4.32 -12.88 3.10
C GLU A 40 3.59 -14.13 3.60
N LYS A 41 4.33 -15.23 3.79
CA LYS A 41 3.77 -16.51 4.26
C LYS A 41 3.01 -16.38 5.57
N LYS A 42 3.57 -15.63 6.52
CA LYS A 42 2.94 -15.35 7.82
C LYS A 42 1.67 -14.50 7.69
N GLU A 43 1.67 -13.52 6.77
CA GLU A 43 0.49 -12.68 6.51
C GLU A 43 -0.65 -13.49 5.92
N LEU A 44 -0.35 -14.40 4.98
CA LEU A 44 -1.35 -15.28 4.40
C LEU A 44 -1.98 -16.20 5.46
N TYR A 45 -1.17 -16.82 6.33
CA TYR A 45 -1.69 -17.63 7.44
C TYR A 45 -2.57 -16.81 8.39
N ALA A 46 -2.11 -15.63 8.80
CA ALA A 46 -2.87 -14.75 9.68
C ALA A 46 -4.20 -14.31 9.04
N ALA A 47 -4.20 -13.99 7.75
CA ALA A 47 -5.40 -13.65 7.00
C ALA A 47 -6.40 -14.80 6.95
N ILE A 48 -5.95 -16.04 6.69
CA ILE A 48 -6.81 -17.23 6.69
C ILE A 48 -7.42 -17.47 8.08
N GLU A 49 -6.62 -17.39 9.15
CA GLU A 49 -7.14 -17.55 10.51
C GLU A 49 -8.17 -16.48 10.87
N LEU A 50 -7.91 -15.23 10.48
CA LEU A 50 -8.83 -14.13 10.71
C LEU A 50 -10.15 -14.36 9.96
N ILE A 51 -10.10 -14.74 8.69
CA ILE A 51 -11.28 -15.07 7.87
C ILE A 51 -12.14 -16.15 8.54
N ARG A 52 -11.50 -17.19 9.09
CA ARG A 52 -12.20 -18.26 9.82
C ARG A 52 -12.89 -17.72 11.07
N LYS A 53 -12.17 -16.99 11.92
CA LYS A 53 -12.72 -16.37 13.13
C LYS A 53 -13.86 -15.40 12.84
N LEU A 54 -13.74 -14.59 11.79
CA LEU A 54 -14.80 -13.67 11.38
C LEU A 54 -16.06 -14.43 10.96
N ARG A 55 -15.91 -15.50 10.17
CA ARG A 55 -17.02 -16.35 9.74
C ARG A 55 -17.70 -17.06 10.92
N GLU A 56 -16.92 -17.58 11.87
CA GLU A 56 -17.43 -18.23 13.09
C GLU A 56 -18.27 -17.26 13.94
N ASN A 57 -17.91 -15.98 13.94
CA ASN A 57 -18.65 -14.92 14.64
C ASN A 57 -19.77 -14.29 13.79
N GLY A 58 -20.05 -14.81 12.59
CA GLY A 58 -21.10 -14.29 11.69
C GLY A 58 -20.79 -12.91 11.09
N ILE A 59 -19.52 -12.51 11.06
CA ILE A 59 -19.10 -11.21 10.53
C ILE A 59 -18.82 -11.31 9.02
N ASP A 60 -19.44 -10.42 8.24
CA ASP A 60 -19.22 -10.34 6.80
C ASP A 60 -17.89 -9.65 6.47
N ILE A 61 -16.94 -10.44 5.96
CA ILE A 61 -15.60 -9.99 5.57
C ILE A 61 -15.67 -8.94 4.46
N TYR A 62 -16.63 -9.04 3.54
CA TYR A 62 -16.74 -8.10 2.42
C TYR A 62 -17.22 -6.72 2.89
N GLN A 63 -18.07 -6.66 3.91
CA GLN A 63 -18.44 -5.40 4.55
C GLN A 63 -17.25 -4.74 5.24
N LEU A 64 -16.45 -5.53 5.97
CA LEU A 64 -15.24 -5.02 6.61
C LEU A 64 -14.23 -4.51 5.59
N GLN A 65 -14.00 -5.25 4.51
CA GLN A 65 -13.11 -4.84 3.43
C GLN A 65 -13.59 -3.55 2.75
N SER A 66 -14.90 -3.47 2.45
CA SER A 66 -15.50 -2.27 1.85
C SER A 66 -15.33 -1.05 2.75
N LYS A 67 -15.58 -1.21 4.06
CA LYS A 67 -15.38 -0.15 5.05
C LYS A 67 -13.92 0.28 5.12
N ALA A 68 -12.98 -0.66 5.23
CA ALA A 68 -11.55 -0.35 5.27
C ALA A 68 -11.09 0.42 4.02
N ASN A 69 -11.56 0.02 2.84
CA ASN A 69 -11.27 0.73 1.59
C ASN A 69 -11.83 2.16 1.59
N SER A 70 -13.05 2.35 2.10
CA SER A 70 -13.67 3.68 2.22
C SER A 70 -12.91 4.56 3.21
N ASP A 71 -12.51 4.01 4.35
CA ASP A 71 -11.78 4.73 5.40
C ASP A 71 -10.42 5.20 4.84
N THR A 72 -9.65 4.32 4.20
CA THR A 72 -8.36 4.67 3.56
C THR A 72 -8.50 5.80 2.54
N LYS A 73 -9.52 5.72 1.66
CA LYS A 73 -9.81 6.79 0.68
C LYS A 73 -10.15 8.11 1.37
N SER A 74 -10.93 8.04 2.45
CA SER A 74 -11.34 9.22 3.20
C SER A 74 -10.15 9.89 3.90
N TYR A 75 -9.24 9.11 4.49
CA TYR A 75 -8.01 9.61 5.09
C TYR A 75 -7.11 10.28 4.05
N ALA A 76 -6.85 9.62 2.92
CA ALA A 76 -6.02 10.18 1.85
C ALA A 76 -6.59 11.50 1.31
N LYS A 77 -7.92 11.57 1.13
CA LYS A 77 -8.61 12.79 0.72
C LYS A 77 -8.50 13.90 1.77
N GLY A 78 -8.72 13.57 3.04
CA GLY A 78 -8.59 14.52 4.15
C GLY A 78 -7.19 15.11 4.23
N TYR A 79 -6.15 14.26 4.12
CA TYR A 79 -4.76 14.68 4.09
C TYR A 79 -4.47 15.63 2.92
N THR A 80 -4.86 15.25 1.71
CA THR A 80 -4.64 16.04 0.48
C THR A 80 -5.31 17.42 0.56
N ASN A 81 -6.56 17.44 1.03
CA ASN A 81 -7.33 18.67 1.21
C ASN A 81 -6.71 19.58 2.27
N GLY A 82 -6.33 19.01 3.42
CA GLY A 82 -5.69 19.75 4.50
C GLY A 82 -4.36 20.36 4.06
N TYR A 83 -3.52 19.59 3.38
CA TYR A 83 -2.25 20.07 2.83
C TYR A 83 -2.45 21.21 1.82
N SER A 84 -3.35 21.02 0.85
CA SER A 84 -3.63 22.02 -0.18
C SER A 84 -4.19 23.32 0.41
N SER A 85 -5.09 23.20 1.39
CA SER A 85 -5.65 24.36 2.09
C SER A 85 -4.60 25.09 2.91
N GLY A 86 -3.74 24.36 3.63
CA GLY A 86 -2.65 24.95 4.40
C GLY A 86 -1.64 25.68 3.52
N TYR A 87 -1.27 25.06 2.39
CA TYR A 87 -0.39 25.68 1.40
C TYR A 87 -0.99 26.97 0.82
N ALA A 88 -2.26 26.94 0.41
CA ALA A 88 -2.94 28.12 -0.12
C ALA A 88 -3.01 29.26 0.92
N SER A 89 -3.31 28.92 2.18
CA SER A 89 -3.33 29.91 3.26
C SER A 89 -1.95 30.54 3.47
N ALA A 90 -0.89 29.73 3.54
CA ALA A 90 0.47 30.22 3.70
C ALA A 90 0.90 31.11 2.52
N MET A 91 0.53 30.73 1.29
CA MET A 91 0.85 31.53 0.11
C MET A 91 0.12 32.87 0.11
N ASN A 92 -1.13 32.90 0.57
CA ASN A 92 -1.88 34.15 0.74
C ASN A 92 -1.22 35.04 1.79
N ASP A 93 -0.75 34.47 2.91
CA ASP A 93 -0.01 35.23 3.93
C ASP A 93 1.28 35.83 3.38
N VAL A 94 2.08 35.03 2.67
CA VAL A 94 3.32 35.50 2.03
C VAL A 94 3.04 36.63 1.04
N THR A 95 2.02 36.47 0.19
CA THR A 95 1.64 37.49 -0.79
C THR A 95 1.21 38.78 -0.09
N ARG A 96 0.37 38.67 0.95
CA ARG A 96 -0.05 39.81 1.77
C ARG A 96 1.13 40.54 2.40
N PHE A 97 2.10 39.82 2.97
CA PHE A 97 3.29 40.43 3.57
C PHE A 97 4.18 41.12 2.52
N ALA A 98 4.32 40.53 1.34
CA ALA A 98 5.07 41.14 0.24
C ALA A 98 4.41 42.46 -0.22
N GLU A 99 3.08 42.46 -0.38
CA GLU A 99 2.33 43.68 -0.72
C GLU A 99 2.44 44.77 0.35
N GLN A 100 2.34 44.40 1.63
CA GLN A 100 2.51 45.35 2.74
C GLN A 100 3.90 45.97 2.74
N ARG A 101 4.96 45.16 2.55
CA ARG A 101 6.33 45.66 2.45
C ARG A 101 6.50 46.64 1.29
N LYS A 102 5.95 46.32 0.12
CA LYS A 102 6.05 47.18 -1.06
C LYS A 102 5.44 48.56 -0.80
N ARG A 103 4.29 48.61 -0.11
CA ARG A 103 3.64 49.89 0.26
C ARG A 103 4.47 50.72 1.22
N ILE A 104 5.10 50.08 2.21
CA ILE A 104 5.99 50.78 3.16
C ILE A 104 7.21 51.36 2.42
N GLU A 105 7.82 50.57 1.53
CA GLU A 105 8.96 51.02 0.72
C GLU A 105 8.56 52.20 -0.19
N GLU A 106 7.35 52.19 -0.78
CA GLU A 106 6.83 53.31 -1.59
C GLU A 106 6.53 54.57 -0.74
N GLU A 107 6.06 54.42 0.51
CA GLU A 107 5.80 55.53 1.44
C GLU A 107 7.09 56.14 2.03
N GLU A 108 8.18 55.39 2.11
CA GLU A 108 9.50 55.89 2.58
C GLU A 108 10.30 56.62 1.49
N GLU A 109 9.91 56.49 0.21
CA GLU A 109 10.55 57.15 -0.94
C GLU A 109 9.90 58.49 -1.34
N GLU A 110 8.73 58.84 -0.79
CA GLU A 110 8.04 60.16 -0.92
C GLU A 110 8.49 61.19 0.13
#